data_AF-A0A2C9KHX5-F1
#
_entry.id   AF-A0A2C9KHX5-F1
#
_cell.length_a   1.000
_cell.length_b   1.000
_cell.length_c   1.000
_cell.angle_alpha   90.00
_cell.angle_beta   90.00
_cell.angle_gamma   90.00
#
_symmetry.space_group_name_H-M   'P 1'
#
loop_
_entity.id
_entity.type
_entity.pdbx_description
1 polymer ?
#
loop_
_entity_poly.entity_id
_entity_poly.type
_entity_poly.pdbx_seq_one_letter_code
_entity_poly.pdbx_strand_id
1 'polypeptide(L)'
;MSLLTKEEALYFIENVLQVKDIPKSAIKDLPTEEKFNFLHTILSRFLETEPFQSITLMAVDLDKRRRPTWREIKTDIFACRGGLCYSQNAFMFALLTAIGLEVSMTRATWPCAENQPNNHLCLLLHGLAFPDVDHLVDIGAGYSLPRVISLGFEKESPEFTDSFQTYKIAKESESKCVFNLKNKRSPRSNNTEPADDQDVEVKEGSSLRILPNKVDEWSVCYYFNPLDRYKDLEPLYPDFDNVFTDPTKLLFHRSPRCMHWPGGEFLGIVELEFITEDEKHTLIKKHISQILRADDKANDTGIERAPLEECNNKRNVMDALVAMYATYFPQFESGEVRAAIENWKAITNDTGRELIKVEHLCQEHLSNLSLEDKHQASL
;
A
#
# COMPACT_ATOMS: atom_id res chain seq x y z
N MET A 1 1.65 -24.78 -15.88
CA MET A 1 1.11 -25.33 -14.62
C MET A 1 -0.22 -24.62 -14.34
N SER A 2 -1.28 -25.29 -13.86
CA SER A 2 -2.47 -24.53 -13.44
C SER A 2 -2.15 -23.73 -12.19
N LEU A 3 -2.34 -22.41 -12.23
CA LEU A 3 -2.02 -21.52 -11.09
C LEU A 3 -2.96 -21.81 -9.91
N LEU A 4 -4.28 -21.77 -10.13
CA LEU A 4 -5.32 -22.19 -9.18
C LEU A 4 -6.28 -23.18 -9.84
N THR A 5 -6.81 -24.13 -9.07
CA THR A 5 -7.99 -24.88 -9.50
C THR A 5 -9.27 -24.06 -9.25
N LYS A 6 -10.38 -24.47 -9.87
CA LYS A 6 -11.68 -23.82 -9.63
C LYS A 6 -12.12 -23.95 -8.17
N GLU A 7 -11.89 -25.11 -7.56
CA GLU A 7 -12.26 -25.40 -6.16
C GLU A 7 -11.47 -24.51 -5.20
N GLU A 8 -10.17 -24.32 -5.45
CA GLU A 8 -9.33 -23.41 -4.65
C GLU A 8 -9.77 -21.96 -4.78
N ALA A 9 -10.12 -21.52 -6.00
CA ALA A 9 -10.64 -20.19 -6.25
C ALA A 9 -11.97 -19.93 -5.53
N LEU A 10 -12.90 -20.88 -5.60
CA LEU A 10 -14.18 -20.79 -4.89
C LEU A 10 -13.99 -20.81 -3.37
N TYR A 11 -13.10 -21.68 -2.86
CA TYR A 11 -12.76 -21.69 -1.44
C TYR A 11 -12.20 -20.35 -0.99
N PHE A 12 -11.29 -19.75 -1.75
CA PHE A 12 -10.71 -18.44 -1.43
C PHE A 12 -11.78 -17.35 -1.38
N ILE A 13 -12.66 -17.29 -2.39
CA ILE A 13 -13.75 -16.30 -2.45
C ILE A 13 -14.72 -16.46 -1.26
N GLU A 14 -15.10 -17.69 -0.94
CA GLU A 14 -16.08 -17.96 0.13
C GLU A 14 -15.48 -17.82 1.53
N ASN A 15 -14.30 -18.37 1.77
CA ASN A 15 -13.76 -18.59 3.12
C ASN A 15 -12.70 -17.55 3.51
N VAL A 16 -11.94 -17.04 2.55
CA VAL A 16 -10.92 -16.00 2.81
C VAL A 16 -11.54 -14.62 2.63
N LEU A 17 -12.13 -14.34 1.46
CA LEU A 17 -12.78 -13.05 1.18
C LEU A 17 -14.15 -12.90 1.85
N GLN A 18 -14.74 -14.00 2.32
CA GLN A 18 -16.07 -14.04 2.97
C GLN A 18 -17.22 -13.58 2.06
N VAL A 19 -17.13 -13.82 0.76
CA VAL A 19 -18.21 -13.54 -0.20
C VAL A 19 -19.20 -14.70 -0.17
N LYS A 20 -20.41 -14.46 0.36
CA LYS A 20 -21.43 -15.51 0.59
C LYS A 20 -22.26 -15.84 -0.64
N ASP A 21 -22.58 -14.84 -1.46
CA ASP A 21 -23.51 -14.96 -2.58
C ASP A 21 -22.79 -15.33 -3.88
N ILE A 22 -22.03 -16.43 -3.84
CA ILE A 22 -21.29 -16.91 -5.02
C ILE A 22 -22.29 -17.46 -6.06
N PRO A 23 -22.24 -16.97 -7.32
CA PRO A 23 -23.09 -17.47 -8.38
C PRO A 23 -22.94 -18.99 -8.60
N LYS A 24 -24.07 -19.69 -8.70
CA LYS A 24 -24.09 -21.15 -8.96
C LYS A 24 -23.83 -21.49 -10.44
N SER A 25 -24.21 -20.60 -11.35
CA SER A 25 -23.89 -20.68 -12.78
C SER A 25 -22.45 -20.26 -13.03
N ALA A 26 -21.92 -20.59 -14.22
CA ALA A 26 -20.62 -20.05 -14.61
C ALA A 26 -20.72 -18.53 -14.77
N ILE A 27 -19.72 -17.80 -14.29
CA ILE A 27 -19.74 -16.33 -14.26
C ILE A 27 -19.95 -15.74 -15.66
N LYS A 28 -19.36 -16.35 -16.69
CA LYS A 28 -19.53 -15.94 -18.09
C LYS A 28 -20.99 -15.94 -18.57
N ASP A 29 -21.86 -16.74 -17.95
CA ASP A 29 -23.27 -16.90 -18.34
C ASP A 29 -24.20 -15.95 -17.57
N LEU A 30 -23.67 -15.20 -16.58
CA LEU A 30 -24.46 -14.23 -15.82
C LEU A 30 -24.82 -13.00 -16.66
N PRO A 31 -25.93 -12.31 -16.33
CA PRO A 31 -26.20 -10.95 -16.81
C PRO A 31 -25.02 -10.01 -16.53
N THR A 32 -24.79 -9.06 -17.43
CA THR A 32 -23.65 -8.13 -17.34
C THR A 32 -23.59 -7.39 -16.00
N GLU A 33 -24.72 -6.88 -15.51
CA GLU A 33 -24.78 -6.17 -14.22
C GLU A 33 -24.40 -7.07 -13.04
N GLU A 34 -24.87 -8.32 -13.03
CA GLU A 34 -24.52 -9.30 -12.00
C GLU A 34 -23.03 -9.66 -12.03
N LYS A 35 -22.42 -9.77 -13.22
CA LYS A 35 -20.97 -9.97 -13.36
C LYS A 35 -20.18 -8.82 -12.72
N PHE A 36 -20.55 -7.58 -13.02
CA PHE A 36 -19.89 -6.40 -12.46
C PHE A 36 -20.05 -6.35 -10.94
N ASN A 37 -21.26 -6.56 -10.42
CA ASN A 37 -21.51 -6.54 -8.98
C ASN A 37 -20.71 -7.62 -8.25
N PHE A 38 -20.65 -8.84 -8.81
CA PHE A 38 -19.86 -9.92 -8.24
C PHE A 38 -18.36 -9.60 -8.26
N LEU A 39 -17.84 -9.08 -9.37
CA LEU A 39 -16.43 -8.71 -9.48
C LEU A 39 -16.06 -7.55 -8.56
N HIS A 40 -16.86 -6.49 -8.50
CA HIS A 40 -16.64 -5.39 -7.56
C HIS A 40 -16.63 -5.89 -6.12
N THR A 41 -17.50 -6.84 -5.77
CA THR A 41 -17.50 -7.46 -4.44
C THR A 41 -16.18 -8.20 -4.18
N ILE A 42 -15.68 -8.99 -5.14
CA ILE A 42 -14.38 -9.65 -5.01
C ILE A 42 -13.25 -8.62 -4.82
N LEU A 43 -13.20 -7.58 -5.66
CA LEU A 43 -12.13 -6.58 -5.60
C LEU A 43 -12.14 -5.79 -4.29
N SER A 44 -13.31 -5.32 -3.84
CA SER A 44 -13.47 -4.65 -2.54
C SER A 44 -13.01 -5.55 -1.40
N ARG A 45 -13.51 -6.80 -1.35
CA ARG A 45 -13.16 -7.73 -0.27
C ARG A 45 -11.69 -8.13 -0.30
N PHE A 46 -11.08 -8.20 -1.49
CA PHE A 46 -9.64 -8.41 -1.62
C PHE A 46 -8.85 -7.24 -1.02
N LEU A 47 -9.19 -5.99 -1.36
CA LEU A 47 -8.53 -4.79 -0.82
C LEU A 47 -8.74 -4.58 0.69
N GLU A 48 -9.87 -5.06 1.22
CA GLU A 48 -10.15 -5.10 2.66
C GLU A 48 -9.29 -6.13 3.39
N THR A 49 -9.01 -7.27 2.76
CA THR A 49 -8.40 -8.47 3.38
C THR A 49 -6.89 -8.53 3.19
N GLU A 50 -6.41 -8.24 1.98
CA GLU A 50 -5.02 -8.43 1.58
C GLU A 50 -4.24 -7.11 1.64
N PRO A 51 -3.22 -6.99 2.50
CA PRO A 51 -2.43 -5.77 2.56
C PRO A 51 -1.46 -5.63 1.38
N PHE A 52 -1.38 -4.43 0.83
CA PHE A 52 -0.23 -4.00 0.04
C PHE A 52 0.96 -3.73 0.97
N GLN A 53 2.02 -4.53 0.86
CA GLN A 53 3.07 -4.57 1.88
C GLN A 53 4.45 -4.94 1.35
N SER A 54 5.49 -4.43 2.03
CA SER A 54 6.90 -4.71 1.78
C SER A 54 7.61 -5.47 2.91
N ILE A 55 6.92 -5.77 4.01
CA ILE A 55 7.44 -6.44 5.20
C ILE A 55 8.07 -7.80 4.87
N THR A 56 7.38 -8.65 4.11
CA THR A 56 7.91 -9.98 3.78
C THR A 56 9.18 -9.90 2.92
N LEU A 57 9.24 -8.95 1.99
CA LEU A 57 10.45 -8.69 1.21
C LEU A 57 11.59 -8.15 2.10
N MET A 58 11.27 -7.20 2.98
CA MET A 58 12.25 -6.52 3.81
C MET A 58 12.77 -7.39 4.96
N ALA A 59 12.02 -8.39 5.40
CA ALA A 59 12.46 -9.39 6.37
C ALA A 59 13.61 -10.27 5.84
N VAL A 60 13.82 -10.31 4.53
CA VAL A 60 14.95 -10.99 3.89
C VAL A 60 16.11 -10.02 3.67
N ASP A 61 17.31 -10.44 4.06
CA ASP A 61 18.57 -9.72 3.82
C ASP A 61 18.68 -9.34 2.33
N LEU A 62 19.21 -8.15 2.07
CA LEU A 62 19.17 -7.55 0.75
C LEU A 62 19.80 -8.43 -0.36
N ASP A 63 20.92 -9.08 -0.06
CA ASP A 63 21.66 -9.97 -0.96
C ASP A 63 20.98 -11.33 -1.20
N LYS A 64 19.97 -11.67 -0.38
CA LYS A 64 19.20 -12.92 -0.47
C LYS A 64 17.79 -12.71 -1.03
N ARG A 65 17.40 -11.46 -1.30
CA ARG A 65 16.09 -11.16 -1.87
C ARG A 65 15.96 -11.78 -3.25
N ARG A 66 14.76 -12.25 -3.55
CA ARG A 66 14.40 -12.90 -4.81
C ARG A 66 12.91 -12.71 -5.07
N ARG A 67 12.51 -12.90 -6.32
CA ARG A 67 11.12 -13.07 -6.67
C ARG A 67 10.48 -14.22 -5.86
N PRO A 68 9.26 -14.03 -5.32
CA PRO A 68 8.52 -15.10 -4.70
C PRO A 68 8.09 -16.12 -5.75
N THR A 69 8.15 -17.40 -5.38
CA THR A 69 7.60 -18.48 -6.18
C THR A 69 6.08 -18.41 -6.18
N TRP A 70 5.42 -19.00 -7.20
CA TRP A 70 3.96 -19.09 -7.22
C TRP A 70 3.38 -19.74 -5.94
N ARG A 71 4.05 -20.77 -5.42
CA ARG A 71 3.66 -21.42 -4.16
C ARG A 71 3.68 -20.43 -2.99
N GLU A 72 4.72 -19.61 -2.88
CA GLU A 72 4.82 -18.58 -1.83
C GLU A 72 3.74 -17.52 -1.98
N ILE A 73 3.52 -17.00 -3.19
CA ILE A 73 2.44 -16.04 -3.47
C ILE A 73 1.09 -16.61 -3.02
N LYS A 74 0.78 -17.86 -3.42
CA LYS A 74 -0.46 -18.51 -3.05
C LYS A 74 -0.57 -18.72 -1.54
N THR A 75 0.50 -19.19 -0.88
CA THR A 75 0.52 -19.38 0.58
C THR A 75 0.31 -18.07 1.32
N ASP A 76 0.98 -17.00 0.92
CA ASP A 76 0.87 -15.68 1.56
C ASP A 76 -0.53 -15.09 1.40
N ILE A 77 -1.09 -15.12 0.19
CA ILE A 77 -2.43 -14.59 -0.07
C ILE A 77 -3.52 -15.41 0.64
N PHE A 78 -3.42 -16.75 0.68
CA PHE A 78 -4.38 -17.55 1.47
C PHE A 78 -4.28 -17.31 2.98
N ALA A 79 -3.15 -16.77 3.46
CA ALA A 79 -2.92 -16.40 4.85
C ALA A 79 -3.19 -14.91 5.13
N CYS A 80 -3.77 -14.18 4.19
CA CYS A 80 -4.03 -12.74 4.29
C CYS A 80 -2.78 -11.88 4.51
N ARG A 81 -1.60 -12.37 4.08
CA ARG A 81 -0.31 -11.66 4.18
C ARG A 81 -0.06 -10.69 3.03
N GLY A 82 -0.90 -10.72 2.00
CA GLY A 82 -0.82 -9.79 0.88
C GLY A 82 0.51 -9.86 0.13
N GLY A 83 1.02 -8.69 -0.27
CA GLY A 83 2.29 -8.58 -1.00
C GLY A 83 2.41 -7.30 -1.82
N LEU A 84 3.40 -7.25 -2.73
CA LEU A 84 3.57 -6.16 -3.70
C LEU A 84 2.77 -6.42 -4.98
N CYS A 85 2.75 -5.43 -5.88
CA CYS A 85 1.95 -5.39 -7.09
C CYS A 85 1.97 -6.68 -7.92
N TYR A 86 3.16 -7.21 -8.23
CA TYR A 86 3.29 -8.44 -9.01
C TYR A 86 2.72 -9.65 -8.30
N SER A 87 2.96 -9.80 -6.98
CA SER A 87 2.41 -10.93 -6.21
C SER A 87 0.90 -10.90 -6.21
N GLN A 88 0.31 -9.75 -5.88
CA GLN A 88 -1.13 -9.64 -5.76
C GLN A 88 -1.83 -9.75 -7.13
N ASN A 89 -1.38 -9.02 -8.15
CA ASN A 89 -2.00 -9.07 -9.48
C ASN A 89 -1.76 -10.43 -10.18
N ALA A 90 -0.64 -11.12 -9.93
CA ALA A 90 -0.47 -12.50 -10.40
C ALA A 90 -1.46 -13.48 -9.74
N PHE A 91 -1.73 -13.31 -8.44
CA PHE A 91 -2.76 -14.10 -7.76
C PHE A 91 -4.15 -13.79 -8.30
N MET A 92 -4.49 -12.50 -8.46
CA MET A 92 -5.78 -12.08 -8.99
C MET A 92 -5.99 -12.58 -10.44
N PHE A 93 -4.93 -12.58 -11.27
CA PHE A 93 -4.96 -13.21 -12.59
C PHE A 93 -5.35 -14.69 -12.52
N ALA A 94 -4.69 -15.44 -11.63
CA ALA A 94 -4.99 -16.85 -11.43
C ALA A 94 -6.43 -17.07 -10.92
N LEU A 95 -6.89 -16.23 -9.99
CA LEU A 95 -8.22 -16.30 -9.40
C LEU A 95 -9.31 -16.08 -10.46
N LEU A 96 -9.22 -14.99 -11.21
CA LEU A 96 -10.19 -14.63 -12.25
C LEU A 96 -10.20 -15.66 -13.39
N THR A 97 -9.03 -16.18 -13.77
CA THR A 97 -8.93 -17.25 -14.77
C THR A 97 -9.59 -18.55 -14.26
N ALA A 98 -9.35 -18.95 -13.01
CA ALA A 98 -9.88 -20.18 -12.43
C ALA A 98 -11.41 -20.17 -12.28
N ILE A 99 -12.02 -19.00 -12.09
CA ILE A 99 -13.49 -18.82 -12.09
C ILE A 99 -14.09 -18.69 -13.50
N GLY A 100 -13.27 -18.84 -14.55
CA GLY A 100 -13.70 -18.98 -15.94
C GLY A 100 -13.81 -17.66 -16.72
N LEU A 101 -13.15 -16.59 -16.26
CA LEU A 101 -13.08 -15.33 -16.99
C LEU A 101 -11.88 -15.31 -17.95
N GLU A 102 -12.02 -14.55 -19.03
CA GLU A 102 -10.93 -14.33 -19.96
C GLU A 102 -10.08 -13.13 -19.52
N VAL A 103 -8.87 -13.40 -19.03
CA VAL A 103 -7.99 -12.38 -18.45
C VAL A 103 -6.64 -12.42 -19.17
N SER A 104 -5.98 -11.27 -19.32
CA SER A 104 -4.56 -11.19 -19.59
C SER A 104 -3.87 -10.24 -18.62
N MET A 105 -2.55 -10.36 -18.55
CA MET A 105 -1.68 -9.45 -17.82
C MET A 105 -1.06 -8.45 -18.79
N THR A 106 -0.83 -7.23 -18.33
CA THR A 106 -0.12 -6.19 -19.08
C THR A 106 0.92 -5.51 -18.20
N ARG A 107 2.02 -5.08 -18.82
CA ARG A 107 3.04 -4.29 -18.12
C ARG A 107 2.55 -2.87 -17.91
N ALA A 108 2.83 -2.35 -16.73
CA ALA A 108 2.60 -0.97 -16.39
C ALA A 108 3.88 -0.32 -15.86
N THR A 109 4.01 0.98 -16.10
CA THR A 109 5.15 1.77 -15.64
C THR A 109 4.66 2.84 -14.70
N TRP A 110 5.09 2.73 -13.45
CA TRP A 110 5.02 3.78 -12.46
C TRP A 110 6.17 4.77 -12.67
N PRO A 111 5.91 6.06 -12.92
CA PRO A 111 6.96 7.07 -13.03
C PRO A 111 7.70 7.19 -11.69
N CYS A 112 8.89 6.59 -11.60
CA CYS A 112 9.84 6.80 -10.51
C CYS A 112 10.99 7.71 -10.95
N ALA A 113 11.75 8.25 -10.00
CA ALA A 113 12.87 9.14 -10.29
C ALA A 113 13.92 8.48 -11.19
N GLU A 114 13.99 7.15 -11.12
CA GLU A 114 14.93 6.31 -11.83
C GLU A 114 14.43 5.89 -13.23
N ASN A 115 13.26 6.39 -13.66
CA ASN A 115 12.62 6.13 -14.97
C ASN A 115 12.63 4.63 -15.36
N GLN A 116 12.15 3.78 -14.45
CA GLN A 116 12.19 2.33 -14.64
C GLN A 116 10.91 1.85 -15.32
N PRO A 117 10.99 1.36 -16.57
CA PRO A 117 9.83 0.81 -17.24
C PRO A 117 9.38 -0.49 -16.57
N ASN A 118 8.10 -0.81 -16.71
CA ASN A 118 7.54 -2.12 -16.40
C ASN A 118 7.71 -2.56 -14.93
N ASN A 119 7.65 -1.62 -14.00
CA ASN A 119 7.78 -1.89 -12.56
C ASN A 119 6.42 -2.16 -11.88
N HIS A 120 5.34 -2.28 -12.65
CA HIS A 120 3.99 -2.59 -12.19
C HIS A 120 3.31 -3.59 -13.12
N LEU A 121 2.37 -4.36 -12.57
CA LEU A 121 1.59 -5.37 -13.29
C LEU A 121 0.12 -4.98 -13.19
N CYS A 122 -0.60 -4.95 -14.31
CA CYS A 122 -2.06 -4.75 -14.33
C CYS A 122 -2.75 -5.91 -15.04
N LEU A 123 -4.07 -6.03 -14.85
CA LEU A 123 -4.89 -7.05 -15.49
C LEU A 123 -5.90 -6.45 -16.46
N LEU A 124 -6.12 -7.15 -17.56
CA LEU A 124 -7.14 -6.82 -18.56
C LEU A 124 -8.16 -7.96 -18.61
N LEU A 125 -9.40 -7.64 -18.27
CA LEU A 125 -10.56 -8.50 -18.48
C LEU A 125 -11.12 -8.28 -19.89
N HIS A 126 -11.30 -9.37 -20.62
CA HIS A 126 -11.80 -9.35 -21.99
C HIS A 126 -13.26 -9.77 -22.05
N GLY A 127 -14.04 -9.16 -22.93
CA GLY A 127 -15.38 -9.67 -23.26
C GLY A 127 -16.40 -9.61 -22.12
N LEU A 128 -16.16 -8.81 -21.06
CA LEU A 128 -16.99 -8.87 -19.85
C LEU A 128 -18.42 -8.39 -20.11
N ALA A 129 -18.55 -7.22 -20.73
CA ALA A 129 -19.82 -6.60 -21.13
C ALA A 129 -20.11 -6.82 -22.61
N PHE A 130 -19.10 -6.61 -23.46
CA PHE A 130 -19.14 -6.75 -24.90
C PHE A 130 -17.86 -7.44 -25.38
N PRO A 131 -17.90 -8.27 -26.44
CA PRO A 131 -16.74 -9.05 -26.90
C PRO A 131 -15.47 -8.22 -27.13
N ASP A 132 -15.61 -7.01 -27.68
CA ASP A 132 -14.48 -6.17 -28.11
C ASP A 132 -14.09 -5.08 -27.09
N VAL A 133 -14.61 -5.15 -25.86
CA VAL A 133 -14.35 -4.15 -24.82
C VAL A 133 -13.54 -4.77 -23.68
N ASP A 134 -12.31 -4.28 -23.55
CA ASP A 134 -11.44 -4.60 -22.43
C ASP A 134 -11.79 -3.77 -21.18
N HIS A 135 -11.49 -4.33 -20.02
CA HIS A 135 -11.65 -3.66 -18.73
C HIS A 135 -10.38 -3.81 -17.91
N LEU A 136 -9.96 -2.73 -17.25
CA LEU A 136 -8.84 -2.73 -16.32
C LEU A 136 -9.30 -3.29 -14.96
N VAL A 137 -8.47 -4.18 -14.40
CA VAL A 137 -8.50 -4.60 -13.00
C VAL A 137 -7.11 -4.45 -12.42
N ASP A 138 -7.00 -3.84 -11.25
CA ASP A 138 -5.73 -3.66 -10.57
C ASP A 138 -5.93 -3.59 -9.06
N ILE A 139 -5.53 -4.63 -8.35
CA ILE A 139 -5.58 -4.68 -6.88
C ILE A 139 -4.20 -4.47 -6.25
N GLY A 140 -3.16 -4.43 -7.08
CA GLY A 140 -1.76 -4.31 -6.67
C GLY A 140 -1.20 -2.90 -6.77
N ALA A 141 -2.01 -1.88 -7.09
CA ALA A 141 -1.52 -0.51 -7.24
C ALA A 141 -1.08 0.15 -5.92
N GLY A 142 -1.40 -0.44 -4.76
CA GLY A 142 -1.21 0.23 -3.48
C GLY A 142 -2.22 1.37 -3.24
N TYR A 143 -3.38 1.29 -3.89
CA TYR A 143 -4.52 2.20 -3.80
C TYR A 143 -5.85 1.43 -3.83
N SER A 144 -6.94 2.03 -3.32
CA SER A 144 -8.27 1.42 -3.36
C SER A 144 -8.88 1.53 -4.76
N LEU A 145 -8.80 0.44 -5.53
CA LEU A 145 -9.40 0.31 -6.86
C LEU A 145 -10.43 -0.83 -6.87
N PRO A 146 -11.58 -0.71 -6.18
CA PRO A 146 -12.57 -1.77 -6.05
C PRO A 146 -13.43 -1.97 -7.32
N ARG A 147 -12.96 -1.49 -8.49
CA ARG A 147 -13.75 -1.35 -9.70
C ARG A 147 -13.14 -2.07 -10.88
N VAL A 148 -14.01 -2.61 -11.73
CA VAL A 148 -13.68 -3.06 -13.08
C VAL A 148 -13.93 -1.91 -14.03
N ILE A 149 -12.88 -1.31 -14.57
CA ILE A 149 -12.97 -0.04 -15.32
C ILE A 149 -12.97 -0.34 -16.81
N SER A 150 -14.06 -0.03 -17.51
CA SER A 150 -14.10 -0.19 -18.97
C SER A 150 -13.07 0.69 -19.68
N LEU A 151 -12.40 0.14 -20.69
CA LEU A 151 -11.47 0.84 -21.58
C LEU A 151 -12.14 1.21 -22.93
N GLY A 152 -13.46 1.03 -23.05
CA GLY A 152 -14.24 1.32 -24.26
C GLY A 152 -14.61 2.80 -24.45
N PHE A 153 -13.85 3.73 -23.88
CA PHE A 153 -14.05 5.18 -24.02
C PHE A 153 -13.13 5.77 -25.11
N GLU A 154 -13.53 6.90 -25.69
CA GLU A 154 -12.75 7.55 -26.76
C GLU A 154 -11.49 8.26 -26.23
N LYS A 155 -11.63 9.04 -25.16
CA LYS A 155 -10.53 9.86 -24.62
C LYS A 155 -10.26 9.61 -23.14
N GLU A 156 -11.29 9.68 -22.29
CA GLU A 156 -11.15 9.47 -20.85
C GLU A 156 -12.33 8.67 -20.29
N SER A 157 -12.07 7.90 -19.24
CA SER A 157 -13.12 7.28 -18.43
C SER A 157 -13.88 8.35 -17.62
N PRO A 158 -15.05 8.00 -17.04
CA PRO A 158 -15.61 8.76 -15.92
C PRO A 158 -14.60 8.92 -14.78
N GLU A 159 -14.81 9.92 -13.93
CA GLU A 159 -14.12 10.04 -12.64
C GLU A 159 -14.74 9.07 -11.63
N PHE A 160 -13.89 8.35 -10.91
CA PHE A 160 -14.29 7.46 -9.83
C PHE A 160 -13.71 7.96 -8.52
N THR A 161 -14.47 7.89 -7.43
CA THR A 161 -13.98 8.25 -6.09
C THR A 161 -14.23 7.08 -5.16
N ASP A 162 -13.17 6.60 -4.54
CA ASP A 162 -13.19 5.52 -3.55
C ASP A 162 -12.15 5.87 -2.48
N SER A 163 -12.49 5.73 -1.20
CA SER A 163 -11.60 6.15 -0.09
C SER A 163 -11.19 7.63 -0.25
N PHE A 164 -9.97 8.00 0.12
CA PHE A 164 -9.44 9.37 0.10
C PHE A 164 -9.06 9.88 -1.30
N GLN A 165 -9.35 9.13 -2.36
CA GLN A 165 -8.79 9.35 -3.69
C GLN A 165 -9.86 9.39 -4.78
N THR A 166 -9.55 10.14 -5.84
CA THR A 166 -10.33 10.19 -7.07
C THR A 166 -9.42 9.88 -8.25
N TYR A 167 -9.87 9.03 -9.17
CA TYR A 167 -9.08 8.56 -10.30
C TYR A 167 -9.86 8.49 -11.59
N LYS A 168 -9.13 8.46 -12.71
CA LYS A 168 -9.65 8.23 -14.06
C LYS A 168 -8.56 7.67 -14.97
N ILE A 169 -8.94 7.10 -16.10
CA ILE A 169 -8.02 6.62 -17.13
C ILE A 169 -8.15 7.51 -18.36
N ALA A 170 -7.02 7.94 -18.92
CA ALA A 170 -6.96 8.66 -20.19
C ALA A 170 -6.30 7.77 -21.26
N LYS A 171 -6.86 7.74 -22.47
CA LYS A 171 -6.25 7.12 -23.64
C LYS A 171 -5.42 8.18 -24.36
N GLU A 172 -4.09 8.05 -24.32
CA GLU A 172 -3.19 8.93 -25.07
C GLU A 172 -2.98 8.42 -26.51
N SER A 173 -3.02 7.10 -26.69
CA SER A 173 -2.98 6.42 -27.99
C SER A 173 -3.55 5.01 -27.85
N GLU A 174 -3.73 4.29 -28.96
CA GLU A 174 -4.19 2.89 -28.91
C GLU A 174 -3.25 1.96 -28.12
N SER A 175 -1.96 2.29 -28.03
CA SER A 175 -0.97 1.52 -27.28
C SER A 175 -0.59 2.15 -25.94
N LYS A 176 -1.32 3.16 -25.46
CA LYS A 176 -0.98 3.85 -24.20
C LYS A 176 -2.22 4.42 -23.50
N CYS A 177 -2.52 3.82 -22.35
CA CYS A 177 -3.46 4.34 -21.37
C CYS A 177 -2.70 4.87 -20.15
N VAL A 178 -3.22 5.94 -19.55
CA VAL A 178 -2.64 6.62 -18.39
C VAL A 178 -3.65 6.61 -17.26
N PHE A 179 -3.27 6.02 -16.14
CA PHE A 179 -4.01 6.09 -14.89
C PHE A 179 -3.65 7.39 -14.17
N ASN A 180 -4.64 8.26 -13.98
CA ASN A 180 -4.50 9.52 -13.27
C ASN A 180 -5.18 9.45 -11.91
N LEU A 181 -4.53 10.02 -10.89
CA LEU A 181 -5.00 10.04 -9.50
C LEU A 181 -4.88 11.45 -8.92
N LYS A 182 -5.86 11.84 -8.11
CA LYS A 182 -5.81 12.99 -7.20
C LYS A 182 -6.25 12.54 -5.80
N ASN A 183 -5.63 13.11 -4.77
CA ASN A 183 -5.94 12.80 -3.37
C ASN A 183 -6.66 13.97 -2.69
N LYS A 184 -7.61 13.65 -1.81
CA LYS A 184 -8.23 14.63 -0.92
C LYS A 184 -7.22 15.18 0.09
N ARG A 185 -7.36 16.46 0.40
CA ARG A 185 -6.50 17.20 1.34
C ARG A 185 -6.58 16.60 2.74
N SER A 186 -5.47 16.15 3.30
CA SER A 186 -5.34 16.07 4.77
C SER A 186 -5.43 17.50 5.34
N PRO A 187 -6.41 17.84 6.20
CA PRO A 187 -6.34 19.09 6.94
C PRO A 187 -5.05 19.00 7.72
N ARG A 188 -4.08 19.87 7.39
CA ARG A 188 -2.93 20.08 8.26
C ARG A 188 -3.49 20.27 9.66
N SER A 189 -2.99 19.53 10.64
CA SER A 189 -3.36 19.78 12.04
C SER A 189 -3.12 21.26 12.31
N ASN A 190 -4.18 22.03 12.54
CA ASN A 190 -4.20 23.50 12.60
C ASN A 190 -3.44 24.10 13.79
N ASN A 191 -2.40 23.45 14.32
CA ASN A 191 -1.67 23.87 15.52
C ASN A 191 -0.24 24.40 15.24
N THR A 192 0.08 24.70 13.98
CA THR A 192 1.23 25.57 13.68
C THR A 192 0.73 26.65 12.74
N GLU A 193 0.82 27.90 13.20
CA GLU A 193 0.53 29.08 12.39
C GLU A 193 1.19 28.98 11.01
N PRO A 194 0.60 29.58 9.97
CA PRO A 194 1.23 29.65 8.66
C PRO A 194 2.52 30.48 8.80
N ALA A 195 3.65 29.82 9.02
CA ALA A 195 4.92 30.39 8.60
C ALA A 195 4.80 30.59 7.09
N ASP A 196 5.04 31.82 6.66
CA ASP A 196 4.96 32.31 5.27
C ASP A 196 5.21 31.22 4.22
N ASP A 197 4.40 31.23 3.17
CA ASP A 197 4.57 30.51 1.90
C ASP A 197 5.88 30.93 1.20
N GLN A 198 7.02 30.77 1.86
CA GLN A 198 8.26 30.55 1.18
C GLN A 198 8.28 29.07 0.83
N ASP A 199 8.37 28.81 -0.47
CA ASP A 199 8.74 27.55 -1.07
C ASP A 199 9.98 26.99 -0.33
N VAL A 200 9.75 26.27 0.77
CA VAL A 200 10.78 25.41 1.35
C VAL A 200 10.94 24.33 0.32
N GLU A 201 11.96 24.47 -0.53
CA GLU A 201 12.48 23.40 -1.37
C GLU A 201 12.55 22.15 -0.49
N VAL A 202 11.59 21.25 -0.70
CA VAL A 202 11.57 19.95 -0.05
C VAL A 202 12.79 19.23 -0.62
N LYS A 203 13.90 19.28 0.13
CA LYS A 203 15.15 18.62 -0.22
C LYS A 203 14.84 17.20 -0.67
N GLU A 204 15.35 16.85 -1.85
CA GLU A 204 15.26 15.53 -2.46
C GLU A 204 15.59 14.44 -1.43
N GLY A 205 14.58 13.73 -0.92
CA GLY A 205 14.84 12.67 0.07
C GLY A 205 13.65 12.08 0.81
N SER A 206 12.50 12.74 0.87
CA SER A 206 11.34 12.14 1.57
C SER A 206 10.72 11.02 0.73
N SER A 207 10.67 9.84 1.34
CA SER A 207 10.14 8.54 0.86
C SER A 207 8.62 8.53 0.62
N LEU A 208 7.96 9.67 0.77
CA LEU A 208 6.51 9.86 0.68
C LEU A 208 6.01 10.25 -0.71
N ARG A 209 6.85 10.16 -1.76
CA ARG A 209 6.48 10.45 -3.16
C ARG A 209 5.33 9.61 -3.73
N ILE A 210 4.78 8.64 -2.99
CA ILE A 210 3.59 7.88 -3.43
C ILE A 210 2.30 8.69 -3.23
N LEU A 211 2.27 9.68 -2.34
CA LEU A 211 1.11 10.58 -2.30
C LEU A 211 1.46 11.83 -3.12
N PRO A 212 0.72 12.14 -4.21
CA PRO A 212 0.89 13.42 -4.91
C PRO A 212 0.96 14.57 -3.91
N ASN A 213 2.10 15.28 -3.92
CA ASN A 213 2.38 16.39 -3.01
C ASN A 213 1.41 17.57 -3.21
N LYS A 214 0.74 17.60 -4.36
CA LYS A 214 -0.22 18.62 -4.72
C LYS A 214 -1.63 18.06 -4.60
N VAL A 215 -2.29 18.55 -3.56
CA VAL A 215 -3.69 18.27 -3.26
C VAL A 215 -4.56 18.76 -4.41
N ASP A 216 -5.58 17.98 -4.77
CA ASP A 216 -6.55 18.29 -5.83
C ASP A 216 -5.97 18.49 -7.25
N GLU A 217 -4.68 18.25 -7.48
CA GLU A 217 -4.10 18.19 -8.82
C GLU A 217 -4.07 16.75 -9.35
N TRP A 218 -4.42 16.60 -10.63
CA TRP A 218 -4.25 15.33 -11.33
C TRP A 218 -2.77 15.00 -11.48
N SER A 219 -2.40 13.82 -11.02
CA SER A 219 -1.06 13.27 -11.19
C SER A 219 -1.11 11.95 -11.95
N VAL A 220 -0.09 11.71 -12.77
CA VAL A 220 0.08 10.41 -13.42
C VAL A 220 0.55 9.41 -12.37
N CYS A 221 -0.25 8.38 -12.13
CA CYS A 221 0.08 7.29 -11.24
C CYS A 221 0.93 6.25 -11.98
N TYR A 222 0.40 5.71 -13.09
CA TYR A 222 1.11 4.81 -13.99
C TYR A 222 0.52 4.88 -15.39
N TYR A 223 1.24 4.31 -16.36
CA TYR A 223 0.73 4.09 -17.72
C TYR A 223 1.00 2.65 -18.16
N PHE A 224 0.17 2.15 -19.07
CA PHE A 224 0.21 0.76 -19.54
C PHE A 224 -0.21 0.68 -21.01
N ASN A 225 0.17 -0.42 -21.67
CA ASN A 225 -0.19 -0.69 -23.05
C ASN A 225 -1.30 -1.77 -23.11
N PRO A 226 -2.55 -1.42 -23.46
CA PRO A 226 -3.66 -2.38 -23.50
C PRO A 226 -3.51 -3.45 -24.61
N LEU A 227 -2.56 -3.28 -25.53
CA LEU A 227 -2.20 -4.25 -26.56
C LEU A 227 -1.14 -5.26 -26.07
N ASP A 228 -0.44 -4.97 -24.98
CA ASP A 228 0.55 -5.86 -24.38
C ASP A 228 -0.16 -6.89 -23.48
N ARG A 229 -0.32 -8.13 -23.97
CA ARG A 229 -1.20 -9.15 -23.38
C ARG A 229 -0.47 -10.46 -23.15
N TYR A 230 -0.31 -10.83 -21.88
CA TYR A 230 0.29 -12.09 -21.45
C TYR A 230 -0.75 -13.01 -20.81
N LYS A 231 -0.73 -14.28 -21.22
CA LYS A 231 -1.53 -15.36 -20.59
C LYS A 231 -0.71 -16.21 -19.63
N ASP A 232 0.62 -16.01 -19.62
CA ASP A 232 1.58 -16.74 -18.80
C ASP A 232 2.47 -15.74 -18.05
N LEU A 233 3.00 -16.15 -16.89
CA LEU A 233 3.83 -15.28 -16.05
C LEU A 233 5.29 -15.23 -16.52
N GLU A 234 5.76 -16.28 -17.19
CA GLU A 234 7.14 -16.48 -17.61
C GLU A 234 7.71 -15.30 -18.41
N PRO A 235 6.99 -14.69 -19.38
CA PRO A 235 7.46 -13.51 -20.10
C PRO A 235 7.65 -12.26 -19.22
N LEU A 236 7.05 -12.24 -18.02
CA LEU A 236 7.10 -11.14 -17.06
C LEU A 236 8.14 -11.39 -15.95
N TYR A 237 8.79 -12.56 -15.92
CA TYR A 237 9.78 -12.87 -14.88
C TYR A 237 10.93 -11.88 -14.80
N PRO A 238 11.53 -11.37 -15.89
CA PRO A 238 12.59 -10.36 -15.77
C PRO A 238 12.12 -9.09 -15.05
N ASP A 239 10.92 -8.62 -15.35
CA ASP A 239 10.35 -7.43 -14.70
C ASP A 239 10.01 -7.71 -13.23
N PHE A 240 9.44 -8.88 -12.96
CA PHE A 240 9.11 -9.34 -11.61
C PHE A 240 10.37 -9.54 -10.76
N ASP A 241 11.43 -10.13 -11.31
CA ASP A 241 12.72 -10.28 -10.63
C ASP A 241 13.27 -8.88 -10.26
N ASN A 242 13.26 -7.93 -11.20
CA ASN A 242 13.70 -6.55 -10.94
C ASN A 242 12.97 -5.89 -9.77
N VAL A 243 11.64 -6.08 -9.65
CA VAL A 243 10.82 -5.53 -8.56
C VAL A 243 11.24 -6.07 -7.19
N PHE A 244 11.80 -7.29 -7.12
CA PHE A 244 12.08 -7.98 -5.85
C PHE A 244 13.58 -8.12 -5.54
N THR A 245 14.47 -7.93 -6.51
CA THR A 245 15.92 -8.09 -6.30
C THR A 245 16.69 -6.79 -6.33
N ASP A 246 16.20 -5.76 -7.03
CA ASP A 246 16.98 -4.53 -7.25
C ASP A 246 16.52 -3.39 -6.31
N PRO A 247 17.28 -3.11 -5.24
CA PRO A 247 16.93 -2.08 -4.26
C PRO A 247 17.02 -0.64 -4.78
N THR A 248 17.45 -0.45 -6.03
CA THR A 248 17.49 0.86 -6.67
C THR A 248 16.21 1.16 -7.45
N LYS A 249 15.39 0.14 -7.74
CA LYS A 249 14.24 0.29 -8.64
C LYS A 249 12.99 0.75 -7.91
N LEU A 250 12.79 0.25 -6.70
CA LEU A 250 11.59 0.49 -5.94
C LEU A 250 11.90 0.82 -4.49
N LEU A 251 11.18 1.81 -3.98
CA LEU A 251 11.22 2.22 -2.58
C LEU A 251 10.83 1.09 -1.60
N PHE A 252 10.14 0.05 -2.07
CA PHE A 252 9.72 -1.10 -1.26
C PHE A 252 10.89 -1.87 -0.66
N HIS A 253 12.10 -1.69 -1.20
CA HIS A 253 13.30 -2.28 -0.61
C HIS A 253 13.83 -1.53 0.62
N ARG A 254 13.38 -0.29 0.85
CA ARG A 254 13.97 0.65 1.81
C ARG A 254 12.93 1.37 2.67
N SER A 255 11.68 0.91 2.62
CA SER A 255 10.56 1.58 3.26
C SER A 255 9.57 0.52 3.72
N PRO A 256 9.64 0.08 5.00
CA PRO A 256 8.71 -0.90 5.54
C PRO A 256 7.33 -0.29 5.52
N ARG A 257 6.39 -0.99 4.90
CA ARG A 257 5.02 -0.52 4.78
C ARG A 257 4.05 -1.67 4.69
N CYS A 258 2.83 -1.40 5.14
CA CYS A 258 1.70 -2.30 5.05
C CYS A 258 0.43 -1.46 5.06
N MET A 259 -0.44 -1.63 4.07
CA MET A 259 -1.61 -0.80 3.84
C MET A 259 -2.76 -1.67 3.35
N HIS A 260 -3.98 -1.43 3.81
CA HIS A 260 -5.20 -2.08 3.31
C HIS A 260 -6.41 -1.16 3.53
N TRP A 261 -7.60 -1.61 3.08
CA TRP A 261 -8.83 -0.80 3.12
C TRP A 261 -9.96 -1.44 3.92
N PRO A 262 -9.82 -1.70 5.23
CA PRO A 262 -10.89 -2.31 6.02
C PRO A 262 -12.17 -1.48 5.95
N GLY A 263 -13.29 -2.10 5.55
CA GLY A 263 -14.56 -1.39 5.35
C GLY A 263 -14.53 -0.32 4.25
N GLY A 264 -13.53 -0.34 3.37
CA GLY A 264 -13.33 0.66 2.33
C GLY A 264 -12.52 1.89 2.76
N GLU A 265 -12.07 1.96 4.01
CA GLU A 265 -11.30 3.08 4.58
C GLU A 265 -9.82 2.73 4.67
N PHE A 266 -8.93 3.68 4.37
CA PHE A 266 -7.49 3.44 4.39
C PHE A 266 -6.96 3.24 5.81
N LEU A 267 -6.18 2.18 5.99
CA LEU A 267 -5.35 1.96 7.16
C LEU A 267 -3.95 1.54 6.70
N GLY A 268 -2.92 2.18 7.26
CA GLY A 268 -1.55 1.86 6.90
C GLY A 268 -0.52 2.20 7.96
N ILE A 269 0.55 1.41 7.99
CA ILE A 269 1.80 1.75 8.63
C ILE A 269 2.83 1.93 7.50
N VAL A 270 3.46 3.10 7.45
CA VAL A 270 4.50 3.43 6.47
C VAL A 270 5.67 4.04 7.23
N GLU A 271 6.79 3.31 7.30
CA GLU A 271 7.97 3.69 8.08
C GLU A 271 7.63 3.92 9.56
N LEU A 272 7.59 5.19 10.01
CA LEU A 272 7.23 5.59 11.37
C LEU A 272 5.89 6.32 11.43
N GLU A 273 5.14 6.33 10.33
CA GLU A 273 3.80 6.91 10.26
C GLU A 273 2.75 5.82 10.39
N PHE A 274 1.84 6.00 11.35
CA PHE A 274 0.55 5.34 11.34
C PHE A 274 -0.46 6.26 10.67
N ILE A 275 -1.17 5.74 9.68
CA ILE A 275 -2.01 6.52 8.79
C ILE A 275 -3.39 5.86 8.77
N THR A 276 -4.42 6.65 9.02
CA THR A 276 -5.82 6.22 8.97
C THR A 276 -6.63 7.19 8.14
N GLU A 277 -7.78 6.76 7.63
CA GLU A 277 -8.78 7.63 7.02
C GLU A 277 -9.82 8.07 8.06
N ASP A 278 -10.29 9.31 7.96
CA ASP A 278 -11.42 9.81 8.75
C ASP A 278 -12.76 9.69 8.00
N GLU A 279 -13.85 9.99 8.68
CA GLU A 279 -15.22 9.95 8.13
C GLU A 279 -15.43 10.90 6.92
N LYS A 280 -14.52 11.85 6.69
CA LYS A 280 -14.56 12.78 5.55
C LYS A 280 -13.71 12.29 4.38
N HIS A 281 -13.25 11.05 4.45
CA HIS A 281 -12.35 10.43 3.49
C HIS A 281 -11.02 11.18 3.38
N THR A 282 -10.45 11.48 4.55
CA THR A 282 -9.23 12.24 4.65
C THR A 282 -8.18 11.52 5.48
N LEU A 283 -6.94 11.51 4.99
CA LEU A 283 -5.84 10.85 5.68
C LEU A 283 -5.41 11.64 6.93
N ILE A 284 -5.43 10.97 8.08
CA ILE A 284 -4.84 11.39 9.35
C ILE A 284 -3.52 10.64 9.53
N LYS A 285 -2.45 11.39 9.76
CA LYS A 285 -1.11 10.84 9.99
C LYS A 285 -0.68 11.09 11.43
N LYS A 286 -0.20 10.05 12.09
CA LYS A 286 0.39 10.13 13.44
C LYS A 286 1.77 9.49 13.40
N HIS A 287 2.76 10.19 13.90
CA HIS A 287 4.07 9.59 14.10
C HIS A 287 4.02 8.65 15.30
N ILE A 288 4.68 7.49 15.24
CA ILE A 288 4.59 6.46 16.30
C ILE A 288 5.00 6.99 17.68
N SER A 289 5.99 7.88 17.75
CA SER A 289 6.37 8.51 19.03
C SER A 289 5.27 9.38 19.65
N GLN A 290 4.33 9.91 18.87
CA GLN A 290 3.19 10.67 19.38
C GLN A 290 2.13 9.76 19.99
N ILE A 291 1.99 8.53 19.46
CA ILE A 291 1.06 7.52 19.94
C ILE A 291 1.50 7.06 21.33
N LEU A 292 2.79 6.72 21.50
CA LEU A 292 3.35 6.30 22.79
C LEU A 292 3.10 7.31 23.92
N ARG A 293 3.25 8.61 23.64
CA ARG A 293 3.04 9.66 24.66
C ARG A 293 1.59 9.81 25.08
N ALA A 294 0.64 9.44 24.23
CA ALA A 294 -0.79 9.54 24.56
C ALA A 294 -1.20 8.45 25.57
N ASP A 295 -0.65 7.25 25.42
CA ASP A 295 -0.92 6.12 26.32
C ASP A 295 -0.34 6.37 27.72
N ASP A 296 0.83 7.00 27.81
CA ASP A 296 1.43 7.38 29.09
C ASP A 296 0.53 8.37 29.87
N LYS A 297 -0.04 9.36 29.18
CA LYS A 297 -0.96 10.34 29.81
C LYS A 297 -2.30 9.74 30.22
N ALA A 298 -2.80 8.75 29.48
CA ALA A 298 -4.03 8.05 29.84
C ALA A 298 -3.85 7.18 31.11
N ASN A 299 -2.62 6.71 31.36
CA ASN A 299 -2.29 5.88 32.51
C ASN A 299 -1.84 6.69 33.76
N ASP A 300 -1.61 7.99 33.63
CA ASP A 300 -1.19 8.90 34.72
C ASP A 300 -2.37 9.39 35.58
N THR A 301 -3.21 8.46 36.02
CA THR A 301 -4.39 8.74 36.88
C THR A 301 -4.07 8.73 38.40
N GLY A 302 -2.82 9.06 38.78
CA GLY A 302 -2.50 9.44 40.16
C GLY A 302 -1.91 8.35 41.06
N ILE A 303 -1.03 7.48 40.55
CA ILE A 303 -0.17 6.65 41.40
C ILE A 303 1.26 7.18 41.27
N GLU A 304 1.76 7.83 42.33
CA GLU A 304 3.16 8.25 42.46
C GLU A 304 4.09 7.09 42.13
N ARG A 305 4.87 7.24 41.06
CA ARG A 305 6.00 6.35 40.75
C ARG A 305 7.29 7.14 40.75
N ALA A 306 8.31 6.47 41.28
CA ALA A 306 9.69 6.92 41.36
C ALA A 306 10.27 7.35 39.98
N PRO A 307 11.33 8.17 39.97
CA PRO A 307 11.87 8.76 38.74
C PRO A 307 12.29 7.66 37.78
N LEU A 308 11.58 7.52 36.66
CA LEU A 308 12.02 6.73 35.53
C LEU A 308 13.18 7.48 34.87
N GLU A 309 14.40 7.04 35.20
CA GLU A 309 15.62 7.41 34.48
C GLU A 309 15.43 7.26 32.96
N GLU A 310 16.03 8.17 32.21
CA GLU A 310 16.08 8.27 30.74
C GLU A 310 16.48 6.95 30.06
N CYS A 311 15.54 6.00 29.96
CA CYS A 311 15.76 4.75 29.27
C CYS A 311 15.51 4.92 27.76
N ASN A 312 16.57 5.24 27.02
CA ASN A 312 16.77 5.03 25.58
C ASN A 312 15.50 5.06 24.69
N ASN A 313 15.03 6.28 24.41
CA ASN A 313 13.86 6.61 23.59
C ASN A 313 13.75 5.84 22.25
N LYS A 314 14.87 5.42 21.64
CA LYS A 314 14.89 4.70 20.35
C LYS A 314 14.46 3.23 20.44
N ARG A 315 14.76 2.52 21.54
CA ARG A 315 14.37 1.11 21.70
C ARG A 315 12.85 1.01 21.79
N ASN A 316 12.25 1.97 22.49
CA ASN A 316 10.81 2.10 22.64
C ASN A 316 10.08 2.27 21.29
N VAL A 317 10.52 3.18 20.41
CA VAL A 317 9.85 3.42 19.11
C VAL A 317 9.78 2.16 18.23
N MET A 318 10.82 1.32 18.26
CA MET A 318 10.89 0.15 17.38
C MET A 318 10.07 -1.02 17.92
N ASP A 319 10.08 -1.22 19.23
CA ASP A 319 9.20 -2.20 19.87
C ASP A 319 7.72 -1.75 19.75
N ALA A 320 7.46 -0.45 19.80
CA ALA A 320 6.14 0.12 19.50
C ALA A 320 5.70 -0.13 18.06
N LEU A 321 6.57 0.08 17.07
CA LEU A 321 6.27 -0.24 15.68
C LEU A 321 5.92 -1.72 15.50
N VAL A 322 6.68 -2.63 16.13
CA VAL A 322 6.35 -4.07 16.13
C VAL A 322 4.99 -4.34 16.78
N ALA A 323 4.70 -3.71 17.93
CA ALA A 323 3.40 -3.86 18.60
C ALA A 323 2.23 -3.33 17.75
N MET A 324 2.44 -2.25 16.99
CA MET A 324 1.45 -1.73 16.05
C MET A 324 1.20 -2.70 14.91
N TYR A 325 2.24 -3.29 14.32
CA TYR A 325 2.06 -4.36 13.34
C TYR A 325 1.28 -5.54 13.93
N ALA A 326 1.61 -6.00 15.13
CA ALA A 326 0.87 -7.09 15.77
C ALA A 326 -0.62 -6.74 16.01
N THR A 327 -0.93 -5.46 16.24
CA THR A 327 -2.31 -5.01 16.50
C THR A 327 -3.11 -4.86 15.20
N TYR A 328 -2.55 -4.19 14.20
CA TYR A 328 -3.27 -3.80 12.99
C TYR A 328 -3.06 -4.75 11.80
N PHE A 329 -1.98 -5.53 11.84
CA PHE A 329 -1.63 -6.52 10.83
C PHE A 329 -1.18 -7.83 11.50
N PRO A 330 -2.05 -8.50 12.27
CA PRO A 330 -1.72 -9.68 13.07
C PRO A 330 -1.25 -10.89 12.26
N GLN A 331 -1.40 -10.88 10.93
CA GLN A 331 -0.89 -11.91 10.02
C GLN A 331 0.65 -11.92 9.90
N PHE A 332 1.34 -10.88 10.37
CA PHE A 332 2.80 -10.85 10.40
C PHE A 332 3.34 -11.24 11.77
N GLU A 333 4.22 -12.24 11.77
CA GLU A 333 4.92 -12.64 12.98
C GLU A 333 5.84 -11.52 13.46
N SER A 334 5.91 -11.31 14.78
CA SER A 334 6.73 -10.24 15.37
C SER A 334 8.22 -10.34 14.97
N GLY A 335 8.73 -11.56 14.79
CA GLY A 335 10.09 -11.81 14.33
C GLY A 335 10.33 -11.36 12.88
N GLU A 336 9.35 -11.57 12.00
CA GLU A 336 9.40 -11.11 10.61
C GLU A 336 9.42 -9.58 10.52
N VAL A 337 8.52 -8.93 11.27
CA VAL A 337 8.45 -7.47 11.34
C VAL A 337 9.76 -6.89 11.89
N ARG A 338 10.32 -7.49 12.95
CA ARG A 338 11.59 -7.05 13.53
C ARG A 338 12.74 -7.16 12.53
N ALA A 339 12.84 -8.27 11.80
CA ALA A 339 13.84 -8.44 10.75
C ALA A 339 13.70 -7.37 9.65
N ALA A 340 12.47 -7.06 9.22
CA ALA A 340 12.22 -6.02 8.23
C ALA A 340 12.68 -4.63 8.71
N ILE A 341 12.41 -4.29 9.97
CA ILE A 341 12.84 -3.03 10.60
C ILE A 341 14.36 -2.97 10.76
N GLU A 342 15.02 -4.07 11.11
CA GLU A 342 16.47 -4.14 11.23
C GLU A 342 17.16 -3.94 9.88
N ASN A 343 16.69 -4.60 8.84
CA ASN A 343 17.17 -4.42 7.47
C ASN A 343 16.92 -2.98 6.97
N TRP A 344 15.78 -2.39 7.33
CA TRP A 344 15.51 -0.99 7.02
C TRP A 344 16.55 -0.05 7.64
N LYS A 345 16.88 -0.23 8.93
CA LYS A 345 17.90 0.58 9.63
C LYS A 345 19.28 0.46 9.01
N ALA A 346 19.68 -0.75 8.63
CA ALA A 346 20.97 -0.98 7.99
C ALA A 346 21.09 -0.14 6.71
N ILE A 347 20.05 -0.16 5.87
CA ILE A 347 20.01 0.59 4.61
C ILE A 347 20.00 2.11 4.83
N THR A 348 19.26 2.62 5.82
CA THR A 348 19.21 4.06 6.08
C THR A 348 20.53 4.60 6.61
N ASN A 349 21.20 3.85 7.49
CA ASN A 349 22.52 4.22 8.01
C ASN A 349 23.59 4.23 6.90
N ASP A 350 23.60 3.24 6.00
CA ASP A 350 24.60 3.14 4.93
C ASP A 350 24.45 4.24 3.86
N THR A 351 23.23 4.73 3.64
CA THR A 351 22.97 5.73 2.60
C THR A 351 23.27 7.16 3.03
N GLY A 352 23.74 7.38 4.28
CA GLY A 352 23.87 8.72 4.84
C GLY A 352 22.54 9.47 4.94
N ARG A 353 21.41 8.80 4.65
CA ARG A 353 20.07 9.25 5.01
C ARG A 353 19.88 8.95 6.48
N GLU A 354 20.63 9.71 7.24
CA GLU A 354 20.51 9.85 8.66
C GLU A 354 19.05 9.68 9.14
N LEU A 355 18.82 8.68 9.99
CA LEU A 355 17.68 8.60 10.92
C LEU A 355 17.60 9.82 11.88
N ILE A 356 18.34 10.92 11.60
CA ILE A 356 18.74 12.00 12.52
C ILE A 356 17.71 13.13 12.62
N LYS A 357 16.58 13.08 11.92
CA LYS A 357 15.47 14.00 12.27
C LYS A 357 14.69 13.57 13.52
N VAL A 358 14.75 12.31 13.94
CA VAL A 358 14.10 11.89 15.21
C VAL A 358 14.93 12.34 16.42
N GLU A 359 16.26 12.46 16.29
CA GLU A 359 17.13 12.97 17.36
C GLU A 359 16.94 14.46 17.61
N HIS A 360 16.83 15.27 16.55
CA HIS A 360 16.60 16.72 16.70
C HIS A 360 15.20 17.06 17.19
N LEU A 361 14.14 16.37 16.72
CA LEU A 361 12.77 16.64 17.17
C LEU A 361 12.50 16.21 18.63
N CYS A 362 13.25 15.25 19.17
CA CYS A 362 13.20 14.96 20.61
C CYS A 362 14.05 15.95 21.43
N GLN A 363 15.21 16.38 20.93
CA GLN A 363 16.08 17.31 21.67
C GLN A 363 15.58 18.77 21.63
N GLU A 364 15.12 19.30 20.50
CA GLU A 364 14.61 20.68 20.38
C GLU A 364 13.31 20.91 21.16
N HIS A 365 12.49 19.87 21.36
CA HIS A 365 11.28 19.97 22.18
C HIS A 365 11.59 19.84 23.68
N LEU A 366 12.66 19.12 24.05
CA LEU A 366 13.14 19.05 25.43
C LEU A 366 13.92 20.31 25.84
N SER A 367 14.54 21.03 24.91
CA SER A 367 15.18 22.32 25.16
C SER A 367 14.20 23.50 25.19
N ASN A 368 12.97 23.32 24.70
CA ASN A 368 11.91 24.34 24.68
C ASN A 368 10.86 24.18 25.79
N LEU A 369 11.02 23.21 26.69
CA LEU A 369 10.35 23.26 27.99
C LEU A 369 10.99 24.40 28.80
N SER A 370 10.17 25.37 29.22
CA SER A 370 10.64 26.60 29.83
C SER A 370 11.44 26.32 31.11
N LEU A 371 12.41 27.19 31.38
CA LEU A 371 13.18 27.22 32.63
C LEU A 371 12.31 27.34 33.90
N GLU A 372 11.00 27.59 33.77
CA GLU A 372 10.08 27.74 34.91
C GLU A 372 9.73 26.39 35.56
N ASP A 373 9.70 25.29 34.81
CA ASP A 373 9.35 23.96 35.36
C ASP A 373 10.50 23.33 36.18
N LYS A 374 11.74 23.82 36.03
CA LYS A 374 12.90 23.32 36.80
C LYS A 374 13.03 23.94 38.19
N HIS A 375 12.27 25.00 38.50
CA HIS A 375 12.37 25.68 39.79
C HIS A 375 11.35 25.25 40.85
N GLN A 376 10.36 24.43 40.49
CA GLN A 376 9.37 23.88 41.44
C GLN A 376 9.72 22.50 42.00
N ALA A 377 10.76 21.82 41.49
CA ALA A 377 11.18 20.50 41.98
C ALA A 377 12.34 20.57 43.01
N SER A 378 12.68 21.75 43.53
CA SER A 378 13.75 21.93 44.52
C SER A 378 13.33 22.78 45.73
N LEU A 379 12.04 22.77 46.09
CA LEU A 379 11.53 23.31 47.35
C LEU A 379 10.72 22.28 48.13
#